data_AF-A0A378WPT9-F1
#
_entry.id   AF-A0A378WPT9-F1
#
_cell.length_a   1.000
_cell.length_b   1.000
_cell.length_c   1.000
_cell.angle_alpha   90.00
_cell.angle_beta   90.00
_cell.angle_gamma   90.00
#
_symmetry.space_group_name_H-M   'P 1'
#
loop_
_entity.id
_entity.type
_entity.pdbx_description
1 polymer ?
#
loop_
_entity_poly.entity_id
_entity_poly.type
_entity_poly.pdbx_seq_one_letter_code
_entity_poly.pdbx_strand_id
1 'polypeptide(L)'
;MLSKSVRGAALLFPGLLAGAFGYGAVNVVYAFREVPLDVRFTFHVALMRVNGPVMQSLMGLAVLGTLVLAVRSRGGQRRIAASATVLVSVSFLVTRFGNVPINQQIKRWAVSAPPANYAEILRRWELFHFTRTGCAVAAFVLVIVAVVGFTATDDGIRKVKERPHRSSARRTIRNRLVVIAHRLGLPFGPIHLLTVAGRSTGIPRTTPIAPIQLDGVRYLVQAYPDAEWVDNARAAGRGVLTRGRTSRIVDLIEVPESQRRPVLRAFPVQNSRGAQAFVRNGLVESGSPDSFADAASRCAVFRIEPVS
;
A
#
# COMPACT_ATOMS: atom_id res chain seq x y z
N MET A 1 2.20 11.56 19.65
CA MET A 1 2.07 11.04 18.26
C MET A 1 3.26 10.14 17.96
N LEU A 2 3.06 8.97 17.33
CA LEU A 2 4.16 8.12 16.88
C LEU A 2 5.01 8.86 15.83
N SER A 3 6.34 8.88 16.00
CA SER A 3 7.23 9.49 15.02
C SER A 3 7.21 8.73 13.69
N LYS A 4 7.46 9.44 12.58
CA LYS A 4 7.54 8.83 11.25
C LYS A 4 8.57 7.70 11.21
N SER A 5 9.68 7.87 11.93
CA SER A 5 10.75 6.87 12.04
C SER A 5 10.30 5.59 12.72
N VAL A 6 9.51 5.66 13.81
CA VAL A 6 8.99 4.47 14.49
C VAL A 6 8.01 3.71 13.58
N ARG A 7 7.15 4.43 12.85
CA ARG A 7 6.22 3.80 11.88
C ARG A 7 6.98 3.16 10.73
N GLY A 8 7.99 3.83 10.20
CA GLY A 8 8.85 3.33 9.13
C GLY A 8 9.59 2.06 9.55
N ALA A 9 10.24 2.08 10.71
CA ALA A 9 10.95 0.90 11.25
C ALA A 9 9.99 -0.27 11.52
N ALA A 10 8.80 0.01 12.09
CA ALA A 10 7.80 -1.01 12.35
C ALA A 10 7.26 -1.67 11.08
N LEU A 11 7.24 -0.97 9.94
CA LEU A 11 6.85 -1.56 8.65
C LEU A 11 8.03 -2.26 7.95
N LEU A 12 9.23 -1.69 8.01
CA LEU A 12 10.39 -2.13 7.24
C LEU A 12 10.81 -3.56 7.63
N PHE A 13 11.10 -3.80 8.90
CA PHE A 13 11.70 -5.08 9.31
C PHE A 13 10.71 -6.25 9.28
N PRO A 14 9.46 -6.13 9.80
CA PRO A 14 8.46 -7.17 9.63
C PRO A 14 8.11 -7.43 8.15
N GLY A 15 8.13 -6.39 7.30
CA GLY A 15 7.88 -6.53 5.87
C GLY A 15 8.99 -7.31 5.15
N LEU A 16 10.26 -6.96 5.40
CA LEU A 16 11.41 -7.71 4.89
C LEU A 16 11.40 -9.17 5.39
N LEU A 17 11.06 -9.39 6.66
CA LEU A 17 10.97 -10.73 7.25
C LEU A 17 9.88 -11.57 6.58
N ALA A 18 8.67 -11.01 6.45
CA ALA A 18 7.54 -11.66 5.79
C ALA A 18 7.86 -11.97 4.32
N GLY A 19 8.53 -11.06 3.61
CA GLY A 19 8.97 -11.26 2.24
C GLY A 19 10.00 -12.38 2.11
N ALA A 20 11.05 -12.38 2.94
CA ALA A 20 12.11 -13.39 2.91
C ALA A 20 11.57 -14.80 3.21
N PHE A 21 10.74 -14.93 4.24
CA PHE A 21 10.09 -16.20 4.57
C PHE A 21 9.05 -16.62 3.53
N GLY A 22 8.25 -15.68 3.04
CA GLY A 22 7.26 -15.94 1.99
C GLY A 22 7.91 -16.48 0.73
N TYR A 23 8.96 -15.83 0.23
CA TYR A 23 9.73 -16.30 -0.92
C TYR A 23 10.34 -17.68 -0.67
N GLY A 24 10.89 -17.90 0.53
CA GLY A 24 11.40 -19.21 0.94
C GLY A 24 10.32 -20.30 0.86
N ALA A 25 9.14 -20.03 1.40
CA ALA A 25 8.04 -20.99 1.50
C ALA A 25 7.43 -21.35 0.13
N VAL A 26 7.36 -20.40 -0.81
CA VAL A 26 6.71 -20.61 -2.11
C VAL A 26 7.68 -21.00 -3.23
N ASN A 27 8.96 -20.63 -3.14
CA ASN A 27 9.95 -20.96 -4.18
C ASN A 27 11.02 -21.92 -3.68
N VAL A 28 11.75 -21.55 -2.62
CA VAL A 28 12.96 -22.28 -2.20
C VAL A 28 12.63 -23.69 -1.69
N VAL A 29 11.55 -23.85 -0.92
CA VAL A 29 11.10 -25.17 -0.44
C VAL A 29 10.76 -26.10 -1.60
N TYR A 30 10.08 -25.59 -2.62
CA TYR A 30 9.72 -26.39 -3.79
C TYR A 30 10.95 -26.72 -4.64
N ALA A 31 11.86 -25.77 -4.84
CA ALA A 31 13.13 -26.03 -5.50
C ALA A 31 13.94 -27.14 -4.80
N PHE A 32 13.93 -27.19 -3.46
CA PHE A 32 14.58 -28.26 -2.70
C PHE A 32 13.94 -29.66 -2.87
N ARG A 33 12.73 -29.76 -3.40
CA ARG A 33 12.05 -31.04 -3.66
C ARG A 33 12.38 -31.60 -5.04
N GLU A 34 12.78 -30.74 -5.97
CA GLU A 34 13.09 -31.10 -7.37
C GLU A 34 14.54 -31.57 -7.58
N VAL A 35 15.43 -31.31 -6.61
CA VAL A 35 16.85 -31.63 -6.75
C VAL A 35 17.25 -32.88 -5.94
N PRO A 36 18.30 -33.61 -6.38
CA PRO A 36 18.89 -34.70 -5.60
C PRO A 36 19.26 -34.29 -4.16
N LEU A 37 19.26 -35.26 -3.24
CA LEU A 37 19.43 -34.98 -1.80
C LEU A 37 20.80 -34.36 -1.45
N ASP A 38 21.86 -34.80 -2.12
CA ASP A 38 23.22 -34.26 -2.01
C ASP A 38 23.26 -32.78 -2.43
N VAL A 39 22.63 -32.44 -3.56
CA VAL A 39 22.50 -31.06 -4.04
C VAL A 39 21.67 -30.23 -3.05
N ARG A 40 20.52 -30.77 -2.60
CA ARG A 40 19.66 -30.14 -1.59
C ARG A 40 20.45 -29.80 -0.34
N PHE A 41 21.15 -30.77 0.26
CA PHE A 41 21.86 -30.57 1.53
C PHE A 41 23.05 -29.63 1.37
N THR A 42 23.81 -29.75 0.28
CA THR A 42 24.94 -28.86 -0.02
C THR A 42 24.48 -27.41 -0.14
N PHE A 43 23.44 -27.15 -0.97
CA PHE A 43 22.89 -25.81 -1.14
C PHE A 43 22.25 -25.29 0.14
N HIS A 44 21.50 -26.12 0.88
CA HIS A 44 20.87 -25.73 2.14
C HIS A 44 21.90 -25.29 3.19
N VAL A 45 23.02 -26.02 3.33
CA VAL A 45 24.09 -25.65 4.26
C VAL A 45 24.76 -24.34 3.85
N ALA A 46 25.06 -24.16 2.56
CA ALA A 46 25.64 -22.92 2.05
C ALA A 46 24.70 -21.73 2.29
N LEU A 47 23.42 -21.88 1.95
CA LEU A 47 22.38 -20.87 2.14
C LEU A 47 22.27 -20.47 3.61
N MET A 48 22.29 -21.42 4.55
CA MET A 48 22.19 -21.11 5.98
C MET A 48 23.42 -20.45 6.57
N ARG A 49 24.60 -20.75 6.05
CA ARG A 49 25.84 -20.07 6.47
C ARG A 49 25.76 -18.57 6.17
N VAL A 50 25.23 -18.21 4.99
CA VAL A 50 25.09 -16.82 4.56
C VAL A 50 23.88 -16.14 5.21
N ASN A 51 22.72 -16.82 5.21
CA ASN A 51 21.46 -16.21 5.69
C ASN A 51 21.33 -16.21 7.21
N GLY A 52 22.04 -17.06 7.93
CA GLY A 52 21.91 -17.22 9.38
C GLY A 52 22.00 -15.89 10.14
N PRO A 53 23.12 -15.16 10.04
CA PRO A 53 23.30 -13.87 10.73
C PRO A 53 22.28 -12.82 10.28
N VAL A 54 22.01 -12.73 8.97
CA VAL A 54 21.08 -11.75 8.40
C VAL A 54 19.67 -11.95 8.93
N MET A 55 19.18 -13.20 8.94
CA MET A 55 17.84 -13.52 9.40
C MET A 55 17.68 -13.32 10.90
N GLN A 56 18.66 -13.69 11.73
CA GLN A 56 18.58 -13.46 13.18
C GLN A 56 18.52 -11.96 13.50
N SER A 57 19.35 -11.14 12.84
CA SER A 57 19.31 -9.68 12.99
C SER A 57 17.97 -9.10 12.54
N LEU A 58 17.46 -9.55 11.38
CA LEU A 58 16.17 -9.08 10.85
C LEU A 58 15.01 -9.43 11.78
N MET A 59 15.00 -10.64 12.36
CA MET A 59 13.98 -11.06 13.31
C MET A 59 14.04 -10.26 14.60
N GLY A 60 15.24 -10.03 15.15
CA GLY A 60 15.41 -9.19 16.34
C GLY A 60 14.90 -7.76 16.11
N LEU A 61 15.23 -7.17 14.96
CA LEU A 61 14.75 -5.84 14.57
C LEU A 61 13.23 -5.80 14.33
N ALA A 62 12.63 -6.87 13.79
CA ALA A 62 11.19 -6.97 13.63
C ALA A 62 10.46 -7.07 14.98
N VAL A 63 10.97 -7.86 15.93
CA VAL A 63 10.44 -7.94 17.31
C VAL A 63 10.55 -6.57 17.98
N LEU A 64 11.73 -5.95 17.94
CA LEU A 64 11.95 -4.64 18.55
C LEU A 64 11.04 -3.57 17.93
N GLY A 65 10.95 -3.52 16.60
CA GLY A 65 10.11 -2.55 15.89
C GLY A 65 8.63 -2.67 16.23
N THR A 66 8.10 -3.89 16.31
CA THR A 66 6.71 -4.13 16.71
C THR A 66 6.47 -3.84 18.19
N LEU A 67 7.42 -4.17 19.06
CA LEU A 67 7.33 -3.88 20.50
C LEU A 67 7.34 -2.37 20.75
N VAL A 68 8.24 -1.63 20.11
CA VAL A 68 8.27 -0.16 20.19
C VAL A 68 6.96 0.42 19.66
N LEU A 69 6.42 -0.11 18.56
CA LEU A 69 5.10 0.30 18.07
C LEU A 69 4.00 0.05 19.11
N ALA A 70 4.00 -1.11 19.77
CA ALA A 70 3.02 -1.45 20.80
C ALA A 70 3.12 -0.53 22.02
N VAL A 71 4.32 -0.33 22.57
CA VAL A 71 4.58 0.52 23.75
C VAL A 71 4.22 1.99 23.47
N ARG A 72 4.46 2.47 22.24
CA ARG A 72 4.19 3.87 21.85
C ARG A 72 2.75 4.10 21.37
N SER A 73 1.95 3.06 21.23
CA SER A 73 0.55 3.13 20.79
C SER A 73 -0.43 3.14 21.97
N ARG A 74 -1.66 3.60 21.75
CA ARG A 74 -2.74 3.60 22.76
C ARG A 74 -4.00 2.89 22.22
N GLY A 75 -4.89 2.50 23.13
CA GLY A 75 -6.21 1.94 22.79
C GLY A 75 -6.17 0.70 21.89
N GLY A 76 -7.02 0.68 20.85
CA GLY A 76 -7.11 -0.42 19.88
C GLY A 76 -5.79 -0.65 19.11
N GLN A 77 -5.06 0.42 18.78
CA GLN A 77 -3.78 0.33 18.08
C GLN A 77 -2.74 -0.46 18.89
N ARG A 78 -2.70 -0.24 20.22
CA ARG A 78 -1.80 -0.97 21.12
C ARG A 78 -2.10 -2.47 21.11
N ARG A 79 -3.37 -2.87 21.16
CA ARG A 79 -3.77 -4.29 21.15
C ARG A 79 -3.35 -4.99 19.85
N ILE A 80 -3.54 -4.33 18.71
CA ILE A 80 -3.13 -4.88 17.40
C ILE A 80 -1.61 -4.97 17.31
N ALA A 81 -0.89 -3.91 17.69
CA ALA A 81 0.57 -3.91 17.67
C ALA A 81 1.16 -4.96 18.62
N ALA A 82 0.59 -5.13 19.82
CA ALA A 82 1.01 -6.18 20.76
C ALA A 82 0.76 -7.59 20.19
N SER A 83 -0.38 -7.79 19.51
CA SER A 83 -0.67 -9.06 18.83
C SER A 83 0.35 -9.34 17.72
N ALA A 84 0.75 -8.31 16.97
CA ALA A 84 1.82 -8.44 15.97
C ALA A 84 3.15 -8.82 16.63
N THR A 85 3.52 -8.20 17.77
CA THR A 85 4.73 -8.56 18.52
C THR A 85 4.72 -10.02 18.95
N VAL A 86 3.59 -10.51 19.48
CA VAL A 86 3.45 -11.93 19.85
C VAL A 86 3.69 -12.84 18.65
N LEU A 87 3.08 -12.56 17.50
CA LEU A 87 3.26 -13.37 16.29
C LEU A 87 4.69 -13.36 15.76
N VAL A 88 5.38 -12.21 15.74
CA VAL A 88 6.80 -12.16 15.34
C VAL A 88 7.67 -12.94 16.33
N SER A 89 7.40 -12.83 17.63
CA SER A 89 8.11 -13.61 18.66
C SER A 89 7.88 -15.11 18.50
N VAL A 90 6.65 -15.55 18.20
CA VAL A 90 6.37 -16.97 17.89
C VAL A 90 7.14 -17.41 16.65
N SER A 91 7.16 -16.61 15.58
CA SER A 91 7.97 -16.88 14.38
C SER A 91 9.47 -17.05 14.70
N PHE A 92 10.00 -16.23 15.61
CA PHE A 92 11.36 -16.33 16.13
C PHE A 92 11.61 -17.61 16.93
N LEU A 93 10.73 -17.93 17.87
CA LEU A 93 10.86 -19.13 18.71
C LEU A 93 10.79 -20.41 17.87
N VAL A 94 9.85 -20.49 16.92
CA VAL A 94 9.77 -21.61 15.96
C VAL A 94 11.05 -21.73 15.15
N THR A 95 11.65 -20.61 14.73
CA THR A 95 12.94 -20.64 14.03
C THR A 95 14.06 -21.13 14.94
N ARG A 96 14.17 -20.60 16.16
CA ARG A 96 15.28 -20.84 17.07
C ARG A 96 15.30 -22.26 17.64
N PHE A 97 14.12 -22.82 17.92
CA PHE A 97 13.94 -24.10 18.59
C PHE A 97 13.38 -25.21 17.68
N GLY A 98 12.77 -24.86 16.54
CA GLY A 98 12.29 -25.82 15.55
C GLY A 98 13.27 -25.97 14.37
N ASN A 99 13.39 -24.93 13.55
CA ASN A 99 14.19 -25.01 12.32
C ASN A 99 15.69 -25.13 12.59
N VAL A 100 16.27 -24.31 13.48
CA VAL A 100 17.73 -24.27 13.72
C VAL A 100 18.31 -25.61 14.20
N PRO A 101 17.68 -26.36 15.11
CA PRO A 101 18.20 -27.68 15.48
C PRO A 101 18.19 -28.69 14.32
N ILE A 102 17.16 -28.68 13.48
CA ILE A 102 17.10 -29.56 12.29
C ILE A 102 18.14 -29.12 11.25
N ASN A 103 18.34 -27.82 11.09
CA ASN A 103 19.39 -27.25 10.25
C ASN A 103 20.79 -27.73 10.63
N GLN A 104 21.07 -27.88 11.93
CA GLN A 104 22.31 -28.46 12.43
C GLN A 104 22.44 -29.94 12.09
N GLN A 105 21.33 -30.69 12.04
CA GLN A 105 21.33 -32.08 11.58
C GLN A 105 21.61 -32.17 10.08
N ILE A 106 20.94 -31.36 9.26
CA ILE A 106 21.18 -31.27 7.81
C ILE A 106 22.66 -30.94 7.52
N LYS A 107 23.27 -30.06 8.32
CA LYS A 107 24.71 -29.75 8.21
C LYS A 107 25.61 -30.98 8.40
N ARG A 108 25.24 -31.91 9.27
CA ARG A 108 25.97 -33.19 9.43
C ARG A 108 25.70 -34.11 8.25
N TRP A 109 24.45 -34.25 7.83
CA TRP A 109 24.05 -35.09 6.67
C TRP A 109 24.56 -34.59 5.32
N ALA A 110 25.05 -33.36 5.22
CA ALA A 110 25.68 -32.88 4.00
C ALA A 110 27.06 -33.51 3.76
N VAL A 111 27.71 -34.03 4.81
CA VAL A 111 29.03 -34.68 4.74
C VAL A 111 28.99 -36.15 5.20
N SER A 112 27.80 -36.65 5.55
CA SER A 112 27.54 -38.02 5.99
C SER A 112 26.27 -38.54 5.30
N ALA A 113 25.89 -39.79 5.53
CA ALA A 113 24.56 -40.25 5.13
C ALA A 113 23.47 -39.68 6.07
N PRO A 114 22.26 -39.37 5.56
CA PRO A 114 21.10 -39.08 6.40
C PRO A 114 20.57 -40.35 7.10
N PRO A 115 19.90 -40.22 8.25
CA PRO A 115 19.27 -41.37 8.93
C PRO A 115 18.07 -41.90 8.14
N ALA A 116 17.65 -43.14 8.39
CA ALA A 116 16.52 -43.77 7.68
C ALA A 116 15.21 -42.97 7.75
N ASN A 117 14.97 -42.23 8.84
CA ASN A 117 13.77 -41.41 9.05
C ASN A 117 13.94 -39.93 8.61
N TYR A 118 14.94 -39.60 7.77
CA TYR A 118 15.22 -38.22 7.38
C TYR A 118 14.00 -37.49 6.77
N ALA A 119 13.17 -38.20 6.00
CA ALA A 119 12.00 -37.62 5.34
C ALA A 119 10.99 -37.04 6.34
N GLU A 120 10.78 -37.72 7.47
CA GLU A 120 9.91 -37.24 8.54
C GLU A 120 10.51 -35.99 9.22
N ILE A 121 11.82 -35.99 9.44
CA ILE A 121 12.53 -34.84 10.01
C ILE A 121 12.43 -33.62 9.08
N LEU A 122 12.53 -33.82 7.76
CA LEU A 122 12.36 -32.76 6.76
C LEU A 122 10.90 -32.27 6.70
N ARG A 123 9.90 -33.16 6.79
CA ARG A 123 8.49 -32.75 6.92
C ARG A 123 8.25 -31.87 8.14
N ARG A 124 8.84 -32.22 9.29
CA ARG A 124 8.76 -31.40 10.50
C ARG A 124 9.45 -30.04 10.33
N TRP A 125 10.59 -30.00 9.63
CA TRP A 125 11.23 -28.74 9.28
C TRP A 125 10.34 -27.86 8.41
N GLU A 126 9.67 -28.44 7.41
CA GLU A 126 8.74 -27.72 6.54
C GLU A 126 7.53 -27.21 7.34
N LEU A 127 6.96 -28.02 8.23
CA LEU A 127 5.88 -27.59 9.12
C LEU A 127 6.30 -26.36 9.95
N PHE A 128 7.49 -26.38 10.55
CA PHE A 128 8.02 -25.21 11.26
C PHE A 128 8.23 -24.03 10.32
N HIS A 129 8.74 -24.26 9.11
CA HIS A 129 8.95 -23.23 8.11
C HIS A 129 7.65 -22.54 7.69
N PHE A 130 6.59 -23.30 7.40
CA PHE A 130 5.29 -22.75 7.04
C PHE A 130 4.63 -22.04 8.23
N THR A 131 4.73 -22.62 9.44
CA THR A 131 4.21 -22.01 10.67
C THR A 131 4.83 -20.64 10.92
N ARG A 132 6.17 -20.55 10.93
CA ARG A 132 6.85 -19.26 11.17
C ARG A 132 6.56 -18.24 10.07
N THR A 133 6.36 -18.69 8.83
CA THR A 133 6.04 -17.83 7.68
C THR A 133 4.64 -17.26 7.83
N GLY A 134 3.65 -18.10 8.16
CA GLY A 134 2.29 -17.67 8.45
C GLY A 134 2.23 -16.64 9.58
N CYS A 135 2.95 -16.89 10.69
CA CYS A 135 3.06 -15.93 11.78
C CYS A 135 3.68 -14.59 11.32
N ALA A 136 4.77 -14.61 10.54
CA ALA A 136 5.43 -13.39 10.07
C ALA A 136 4.54 -12.58 9.11
N VAL A 137 3.85 -13.23 8.18
CA VAL A 137 2.92 -12.59 7.25
C VAL A 137 1.72 -12.00 8.01
N ALA A 138 1.10 -12.76 8.90
CA ALA A 138 -0.01 -12.28 9.72
C ALA A 138 0.42 -11.08 10.60
N ALA A 139 1.58 -11.17 11.24
CA ALA A 139 2.13 -10.05 12.00
C ALA A 139 2.33 -8.79 11.13
N PHE A 140 2.87 -8.95 9.92
CA PHE A 140 3.07 -7.82 9.02
C PHE A 140 1.74 -7.17 8.60
N VAL A 141 0.71 -7.97 8.33
CA VAL A 141 -0.65 -7.45 8.08
C VAL A 141 -1.17 -6.65 9.28
N LEU A 142 -1.02 -7.16 10.50
CA LEU A 142 -1.43 -6.45 11.72
C LEU A 142 -0.65 -5.14 11.91
N VAL A 143 0.65 -5.12 11.60
CA VAL A 143 1.45 -3.88 11.62
C VAL A 143 0.91 -2.88 10.61
N ILE A 144 0.60 -3.29 9.37
CA ILE A 144 0.00 -2.41 8.37
C ILE A 144 -1.32 -1.83 8.90
N VAL A 145 -2.18 -2.66 9.50
CA VAL A 145 -3.43 -2.20 10.11
C VAL A 145 -3.18 -1.23 11.26
N ALA A 146 -2.21 -1.51 12.14
CA ALA A 146 -1.87 -0.65 13.27
C ALA A 146 -1.29 0.70 12.81
N VAL A 147 -0.48 0.73 11.76
CA VAL A 147 0.17 1.94 11.26
C VAL A 147 -0.74 2.75 10.33
N VAL A 148 -1.50 2.10 9.45
CA VAL A 148 -2.34 2.77 8.45
C VAL A 148 -3.77 2.99 8.95
N GLY A 149 -4.35 2.04 9.69
CA GLY A 149 -5.73 2.10 10.15
C GLY A 149 -5.97 3.14 11.24
N PHE A 150 -5.06 3.26 12.21
CA PHE A 150 -5.24 4.16 13.37
C PHE A 150 -4.71 5.58 13.14
N THR A 151 -3.88 5.79 12.11
CA THR A 151 -3.50 7.15 11.70
C THR A 151 -4.66 7.93 11.11
N ALA A 152 -5.65 7.24 10.53
CA ALA A 152 -6.89 7.86 10.08
C ALA A 152 -7.83 8.22 11.25
N THR A 153 -7.78 7.45 12.35
CA THR A 153 -8.66 7.64 13.52
C THR A 153 -8.14 8.73 14.46
N ASP A 154 -6.82 8.84 14.66
CA ASP A 154 -6.21 9.91 15.49
C ASP A 154 -6.30 11.30 14.82
N ASP A 155 -6.17 11.38 13.48
CA ASP A 155 -6.44 12.61 12.72
C ASP A 155 -7.94 12.99 12.78
N GLY A 156 -8.82 12.01 13.01
CA GLY A 156 -10.26 12.19 13.13
C GLY A 156 -10.71 12.75 14.49
N ILE A 157 -10.01 12.42 15.59
CA ILE A 157 -10.34 12.91 16.94
C ILE A 157 -9.91 14.38 17.13
N ARG A 158 -8.81 14.81 16.51
CA ARG A 158 -8.36 16.22 16.57
C ARG A 158 -9.18 17.18 15.69
N LYS A 159 -10.06 16.65 14.83
CA LYS A 159 -10.98 17.42 13.97
C LYS A 159 -12.42 17.52 14.53
N VAL A 160 -12.70 17.04 15.75
CA VAL A 160 -14.03 17.15 16.36
C VAL A 160 -14.20 18.52 17.03
N LYS A 161 -14.36 19.57 16.22
CA LYS A 161 -15.26 20.67 16.57
C LYS A 161 -16.39 20.87 15.55
N GLU A 162 -16.43 20.13 14.45
CA GLU A 162 -17.55 20.21 13.51
C GLU A 162 -17.98 18.81 13.04
N ARG A 163 -19.24 18.47 13.28
CA ARG A 163 -19.95 17.31 12.73
C ARG A 163 -21.09 17.86 11.84
N PRO A 164 -21.65 17.09 10.89
CA PRO A 164 -21.09 15.94 10.14
C PRO A 164 -21.54 15.82 8.65
N HIS A 165 -20.84 15.02 7.84
CA HIS A 165 -21.51 14.08 6.90
C HIS A 165 -20.69 12.78 6.69
N ARG A 166 -21.38 11.63 6.70
CA ARG A 166 -20.84 10.26 6.76
C ARG A 166 -20.38 9.75 5.39
N SER A 167 -19.10 9.35 5.24
CA SER A 167 -18.60 8.24 4.36
C SER A 167 -17.08 8.27 4.02
N SER A 168 -16.22 9.03 4.74
CA SER A 168 -14.85 9.34 4.26
C SER A 168 -13.74 8.28 4.47
N ALA A 169 -13.95 7.23 5.28
CA ALA A 169 -12.85 6.39 5.76
C ALA A 169 -12.25 5.45 4.69
N ARG A 170 -13.08 4.76 3.88
CA ARG A 170 -12.59 3.83 2.83
C ARG A 170 -11.90 4.56 1.66
N ARG A 171 -12.29 5.81 1.40
CA ARG A 171 -11.75 6.64 0.30
C ARG A 171 -10.35 7.17 0.60
N THR A 172 -10.07 7.48 1.87
CA THR A 172 -8.79 8.04 2.33
C THR A 172 -7.63 7.02 2.21
N ILE A 173 -7.90 5.75 2.52
CA ILE A 173 -6.90 4.67 2.46
C ILE A 173 -6.51 4.36 1.01
N ARG A 174 -7.51 4.21 0.12
CA ARG A 174 -7.29 3.99 -1.31
C ARG A 174 -6.51 5.15 -1.94
N ASN A 175 -6.85 6.40 -1.60
CA ASN A 175 -6.14 7.57 -2.12
C ASN A 175 -4.68 7.62 -1.68
N ARG A 176 -4.36 7.24 -0.43
CA ARG A 176 -2.96 7.22 0.05
C ARG A 176 -2.12 6.13 -0.63
N LEU A 177 -2.68 4.94 -0.86
CA LEU A 177 -1.97 3.85 -1.55
C LEU A 177 -1.68 4.19 -3.01
N VAL A 178 -2.63 4.82 -3.70
CA VAL A 178 -2.44 5.29 -5.09
C VAL A 178 -1.36 6.38 -5.16
N VAL A 179 -1.32 7.32 -4.21
CA VAL A 179 -0.29 8.37 -4.18
C VAL A 179 1.11 7.80 -3.92
N ILE A 180 1.25 6.81 -3.04
CA ILE A 180 2.53 6.16 -2.72
C ILE A 180 3.01 5.32 -3.91
N ALA A 181 2.12 4.53 -4.53
CA ALA A 181 2.46 3.72 -5.70
C ALA A 181 2.85 4.59 -6.92
N HIS A 182 2.19 5.74 -7.11
CA HIS A 182 2.55 6.70 -8.16
C HIS A 182 3.93 7.34 -7.92
N ARG A 183 4.29 7.69 -6.67
CA ARG A 183 5.64 8.19 -6.34
C ARG A 183 6.75 7.17 -6.59
N LEU A 184 6.42 5.88 -6.60
CA LEU A 184 7.35 4.76 -6.83
C LEU A 184 7.43 4.31 -8.30
N GLY A 185 6.75 4.99 -9.23
CA GLY A 185 6.89 4.73 -10.68
C GLY A 185 6.13 3.50 -11.19
N LEU A 186 5.18 2.95 -10.42
CA LEU A 186 4.34 1.83 -10.86
C LEU A 186 3.18 2.34 -11.74
N PRO A 187 2.95 1.78 -12.94
CA PRO A 187 2.00 2.32 -13.91
C PRO A 187 0.54 2.06 -13.51
N PHE A 188 -0.10 3.05 -12.87
CA PHE A 188 -1.56 3.09 -12.65
C PHE A 188 -2.22 4.07 -13.63
N GLY A 189 -2.38 3.66 -14.89
CA GLY A 189 -3.18 4.39 -15.89
C GLY A 189 -2.77 5.86 -16.11
N PRO A 190 -3.66 6.71 -16.64
CA PRO A 190 -3.36 8.12 -16.96
C PRO A 190 -3.39 9.06 -15.74
N ILE A 191 -3.25 8.54 -14.51
CA ILE A 191 -3.42 9.32 -13.27
C ILE A 191 -2.28 10.33 -13.13
N HIS A 192 -2.64 11.58 -12.87
CA HIS A 192 -1.77 12.67 -12.48
C HIS A 192 -2.04 13.07 -11.03
N LEU A 193 -1.06 13.65 -10.35
CA LEU A 193 -1.25 14.29 -9.05
C LEU A 193 -1.48 15.79 -9.28
N LEU A 194 -2.68 16.28 -8.98
CA LEU A 194 -2.98 17.70 -8.96
C LEU A 194 -2.72 18.26 -7.57
N THR A 195 -1.86 19.27 -7.46
CA THR A 195 -1.63 20.02 -6.23
C THR A 195 -2.13 21.44 -6.38
N VAL A 196 -3.07 21.85 -5.52
CA VAL A 196 -3.65 23.20 -5.49
C VAL A 196 -3.51 23.80 -4.09
N ALA A 197 -3.37 25.12 -3.99
CA ALA A 197 -3.37 25.81 -2.70
C ALA A 197 -4.75 25.65 -2.03
N GLY A 198 -4.78 25.30 -0.75
CA GLY A 198 -6.04 25.20 -0.01
C GLY A 198 -6.69 26.57 0.15
N ARG A 199 -7.93 26.75 -0.28
CA ARG A 199 -8.61 28.07 -0.34
C ARG A 199 -8.62 28.85 0.97
N SER A 200 -8.76 28.16 2.10
CA SER A 200 -8.85 28.80 3.43
C SER A 200 -7.50 28.88 4.13
N THR A 201 -6.53 28.06 3.74
CA THR A 201 -5.28 27.86 4.51
C THR A 201 -4.01 28.21 3.74
N GLY A 202 -4.07 28.36 2.42
CA GLY A 202 -2.91 28.45 1.53
C GLY A 202 -2.10 27.15 1.39
N ILE A 203 -2.17 26.24 2.37
CA ILE A 203 -1.42 24.98 2.39
C ILE A 203 -1.71 24.15 1.12
N PRO A 204 -0.68 23.72 0.37
CA PRO A 204 -0.85 22.87 -0.81
C PRO A 204 -1.54 21.53 -0.49
N ARG A 205 -2.55 21.18 -1.28
CA ARG A 205 -3.32 19.94 -1.19
C ARG A 205 -3.22 19.14 -2.49
N THR A 206 -2.84 17.87 -2.38
CA THR A 206 -2.65 16.99 -3.54
C THR A 206 -3.77 15.96 -3.67
N THR A 207 -4.34 15.84 -4.87
CA THR A 207 -5.38 14.87 -5.21
C THR A 207 -5.00 14.10 -6.48
N PRO A 208 -5.09 12.75 -6.51
CA PRO A 208 -4.94 11.98 -7.74
C PRO A 208 -6.16 12.20 -8.64
N ILE A 209 -5.91 12.57 -9.88
CA ILE A 209 -6.94 12.86 -10.89
C ILE A 209 -6.54 12.27 -12.23
N ALA A 210 -7.49 11.83 -13.04
CA ALA A 210 -7.23 11.32 -14.38
C ALA A 210 -7.67 12.37 -15.40
N PRO A 211 -6.74 13.10 -16.05
CA PRO A 211 -7.09 14.00 -17.13
C PRO A 211 -7.60 13.22 -18.34
N ILE A 212 -8.52 13.84 -19.08
CA ILE A 212 -8.94 13.38 -20.41
C ILE A 212 -8.52 14.42 -21.45
N GLN A 213 -8.46 14.02 -22.71
CA GLN A 213 -8.08 14.91 -23.81
C GLN A 213 -9.20 15.01 -24.83
N LEU A 214 -9.62 16.23 -25.15
CA LEU A 214 -10.64 16.50 -26.17
C LEU A 214 -10.11 17.63 -27.04
N ASP A 215 -10.06 17.41 -28.36
CA ASP A 215 -9.58 18.39 -29.35
C ASP A 215 -8.21 19.00 -29.01
N GLY A 216 -7.27 18.16 -28.55
CA GLY A 216 -5.93 18.56 -28.14
C GLY A 216 -5.84 19.21 -26.75
N VAL A 217 -6.97 19.60 -26.16
CA VAL A 217 -7.06 20.25 -24.85
C VAL A 217 -7.23 19.22 -23.73
N ARG A 218 -6.56 19.45 -22.60
CA ARG A 218 -6.66 18.57 -21.41
C ARG A 218 -7.69 19.10 -20.41
N TYR A 219 -8.51 18.19 -19.92
CA TYR A 219 -9.57 18.50 -18.95
C TYR A 219 -9.47 17.63 -17.70
N LEU A 220 -9.84 18.22 -16.57
CA LEU A 220 -10.04 17.56 -15.28
C LEU A 220 -11.53 17.50 -14.97
N VAL A 221 -12.00 16.34 -14.51
CA VAL A 221 -13.42 16.13 -14.19
C VAL A 221 -13.58 15.75 -12.73
N GLN A 222 -14.53 16.40 -12.06
CA GLN A 222 -14.93 16.07 -10.69
C GLN A 222 -15.56 14.68 -10.62
N ALA A 223 -14.78 13.70 -10.16
CA ALA A 223 -15.23 12.31 -10.01
C ALA A 223 -15.93 12.02 -8.68
N TYR A 224 -16.07 13.00 -7.79
CA TYR A 224 -16.69 12.81 -6.49
C TYR A 224 -17.48 14.05 -6.03
N PRO A 225 -18.62 13.86 -5.35
CA PRO A 225 -19.31 14.95 -4.66
C PRO A 225 -18.38 15.68 -3.69
N ASP A 226 -18.57 16.98 -3.55
CA ASP A 226 -17.91 17.87 -2.58
C ASP A 226 -16.38 17.74 -2.58
N ALA A 227 -15.79 17.55 -3.77
CA ALA A 227 -14.37 17.35 -3.88
C ALA A 227 -13.63 18.65 -3.57
N GLU A 228 -13.01 18.74 -2.39
CA GLU A 228 -12.31 19.95 -1.91
C GLU A 228 -11.34 20.56 -2.93
N TRP A 229 -10.72 19.74 -3.80
CA TRP A 229 -9.83 20.23 -4.84
C TRP A 229 -10.51 21.16 -5.84
N VAL A 230 -11.82 21.00 -6.08
CA VAL A 230 -12.61 21.83 -6.99
C VAL A 230 -12.68 23.26 -6.45
N ASP A 231 -13.12 23.42 -5.20
CA ASP A 231 -13.19 24.75 -4.57
C ASP A 231 -11.80 25.38 -4.40
N ASN A 232 -10.79 24.56 -4.11
CA ASN A 232 -9.41 25.02 -4.04
C ASN A 232 -8.90 25.47 -5.42
N ALA A 233 -9.24 24.75 -6.49
CA ALA A 233 -8.89 25.13 -7.86
C ALA A 233 -9.60 26.43 -8.27
N ARG A 234 -10.89 26.59 -7.94
CA ARG A 234 -11.64 27.84 -8.17
C ARG A 234 -10.99 29.03 -7.49
N ALA A 235 -10.59 28.87 -6.23
CA ALA A 235 -9.98 29.95 -5.46
C ALA A 235 -8.54 30.25 -5.91
N ALA A 236 -7.76 29.23 -6.25
CA ALA A 236 -6.35 29.38 -6.60
C ALA A 236 -6.13 29.79 -8.07
N GLY A 237 -7.03 29.41 -8.97
CA GLY A 237 -6.91 29.58 -10.43
C GLY A 237 -5.77 28.78 -11.07
N ARG A 238 -4.87 28.19 -10.28
CA ARG A 238 -3.67 27.50 -10.74
C ARG A 238 -3.29 26.34 -9.83
N GLY A 239 -2.47 25.44 -10.35
CA GLY A 239 -1.95 24.29 -9.60
C GLY A 239 -0.69 23.70 -10.22
N VAL A 240 -0.19 22.65 -9.58
CA VAL A 240 0.92 21.84 -10.10
C VAL A 240 0.37 20.47 -10.48
N LEU A 241 0.57 20.09 -11.74
CA LEU A 241 0.24 18.76 -12.24
C LEU A 241 1.50 17.92 -12.37
N THR A 242 1.55 16.81 -11.63
CA THR A 242 2.70 15.89 -11.62
C THR A 242 2.34 14.56 -12.24
N ARG A 243 3.18 14.07 -13.15
CA ARG A 243 3.13 12.71 -13.71
C ARG A 243 4.51 12.07 -13.60
N GLY A 244 4.60 10.94 -12.89
CA GLY A 244 5.89 10.33 -12.57
C GLY A 244 6.82 11.33 -11.85
N ARG A 245 7.97 11.63 -12.47
CA ARG A 245 8.97 12.59 -11.96
C ARG A 245 8.80 14.02 -12.49
N THR A 246 7.90 14.23 -13.45
CA THR A 246 7.73 15.53 -14.12
C THR A 246 6.59 16.30 -13.46
N SER A 247 6.87 17.54 -13.05
CA SER A 247 5.88 18.48 -12.51
C SER A 247 5.79 19.70 -13.42
N ARG A 248 4.57 20.19 -13.66
CA ARG A 248 4.34 21.43 -14.42
C ARG A 248 3.34 22.29 -13.67
N ILE A 249 3.60 23.59 -13.60
CA ILE A 249 2.61 24.56 -13.15
C ILE A 249 1.60 24.71 -14.30
N VAL A 250 0.32 24.75 -13.96
CA VAL A 250 -0.79 24.87 -14.91
C VAL A 250 -1.85 25.81 -14.38
N ASP A 251 -2.51 26.51 -15.29
CA ASP A 251 -3.71 27.28 -14.98
C ASP A 251 -4.95 26.37 -15.12
N LEU A 252 -5.91 26.57 -14.22
CA LEU A 252 -7.10 25.75 -14.04
C LEU A 252 -8.34 26.61 -14.32
N ILE A 253 -8.85 26.54 -15.54
CA ILE A 253 -9.99 27.36 -15.98
C ILE A 253 -11.26 26.54 -15.87
N GLU A 254 -12.18 26.94 -15.00
CA GLU A 254 -13.46 26.25 -14.88
C GLU A 254 -14.29 26.43 -16.17
N VAL A 255 -14.75 25.31 -16.70
CA VAL A 255 -15.58 25.28 -17.92
C VAL A 255 -17.02 25.65 -17.54
N PRO A 256 -17.66 26.62 -18.22
CA PRO A 256 -19.06 26.96 -18.00
C PRO A 256 -19.97 25.76 -18.23
N GLU A 257 -21.05 25.64 -17.48
CA GLU A 257 -21.97 24.49 -17.53
C GLU A 257 -22.45 24.14 -18.95
N SER A 258 -22.79 25.17 -19.74
CA SER A 258 -23.23 25.03 -21.13
C SER A 258 -22.21 24.32 -22.04
N GLN A 259 -20.94 24.30 -21.66
CA GLN A 259 -19.84 23.72 -22.43
C GLN A 259 -19.32 22.39 -21.84
N ARG A 260 -19.85 21.91 -20.71
CA ARG A 260 -19.33 20.70 -20.04
C ARG A 260 -19.76 19.40 -20.72
N ARG A 261 -20.90 19.38 -21.41
CA ARG A 261 -21.52 18.15 -21.95
C ARG A 261 -20.56 17.36 -22.87
N PRO A 262 -19.87 17.96 -23.85
CA PRO A 262 -18.96 17.22 -24.72
C PRO A 262 -17.78 16.60 -23.96
N VAL A 263 -17.23 17.33 -22.99
CA VAL A 263 -16.11 16.87 -22.16
C VAL A 263 -16.53 15.69 -21.29
N LEU A 264 -17.69 15.78 -20.63
CA LEU A 264 -18.22 14.70 -19.80
C LEU A 264 -18.55 13.46 -20.64
N ARG A 265 -19.17 13.64 -21.81
CA ARG A 265 -19.47 12.55 -22.76
C ARG A 265 -18.21 11.78 -23.18
N ALA A 266 -17.09 12.47 -23.36
CA ALA A 266 -15.81 11.86 -23.74
C ALA A 266 -15.15 11.05 -22.60
N PHE A 267 -15.46 11.36 -21.34
CA PHE A 267 -14.80 10.75 -20.19
C PHE A 267 -14.91 9.22 -20.13
N PRO A 268 -16.11 8.60 -20.17
CA PRO A 268 -16.23 7.14 -20.06
C PRO A 268 -15.63 6.39 -21.24
N VAL A 269 -15.51 7.03 -22.42
CA VAL A 269 -14.85 6.46 -23.61
C VAL A 269 -13.34 6.34 -23.39
N GLN A 270 -12.72 7.38 -22.85
CA GLN A 270 -11.27 7.40 -22.60
C GLN A 270 -10.87 6.72 -21.30
N ASN A 271 -11.78 6.66 -20.33
CA ASN A 271 -11.52 6.15 -18.99
C ASN A 271 -12.68 5.29 -18.46
N SER A 272 -12.96 4.20 -19.15
CA SER A 272 -14.02 3.25 -18.79
C SER A 272 -13.87 2.69 -17.36
N ARG A 273 -12.64 2.40 -16.92
CA ARG A 273 -12.35 1.97 -15.54
C ARG A 273 -12.64 3.07 -14.51
N GLY A 274 -12.38 4.33 -14.86
CA GLY A 274 -12.67 5.50 -14.02
C GLY A 274 -14.16 5.82 -13.95
N ALA A 275 -14.93 5.52 -14.99
CA ALA A 275 -16.37 5.80 -15.06
C ALA A 275 -17.16 5.13 -13.93
N GLN A 276 -16.77 3.91 -13.53
CA GLN A 276 -17.32 3.19 -12.38
C GLN A 276 -17.24 3.98 -11.05
N ALA A 277 -16.29 4.90 -10.90
CA ALA A 277 -16.23 5.76 -9.72
C ALA A 277 -17.40 6.75 -9.69
N PHE A 278 -17.74 7.36 -10.83
CA PHE A 278 -18.83 8.34 -10.93
C PHE A 278 -20.18 7.70 -10.59
N VAL A 279 -20.43 6.50 -11.11
CA VAL A 279 -21.64 5.72 -10.81
C VAL A 279 -21.75 5.44 -9.31
N ARG A 280 -20.70 4.87 -8.71
CA ARG A 280 -20.69 4.56 -7.26
C ARG A 280 -20.81 5.79 -6.37
N ASN A 281 -20.38 6.96 -6.85
CA ASN A 281 -20.46 8.21 -6.11
C ASN A 281 -21.77 8.97 -6.37
N GLY A 282 -22.70 8.40 -7.16
CA GLY A 282 -24.00 9.00 -7.44
C GLY A 282 -23.93 10.26 -8.32
N LEU A 283 -22.85 10.47 -9.07
CA LEU A 283 -22.72 11.62 -9.98
C LEU A 283 -23.41 11.39 -11.33
N VAL A 284 -23.49 10.13 -11.74
CA VAL A 284 -24.10 9.67 -12.99
C VAL A 284 -24.89 8.40 -12.69
N GLU A 285 -25.92 8.13 -13.49
CA GLU A 285 -26.77 6.94 -13.31
C GLU A 285 -26.12 5.68 -13.88
N SER A 286 -25.34 5.82 -14.95
CA SER A 286 -24.64 4.71 -15.61
C SER A 286 -23.28 5.11 -16.17
N GLY A 287 -22.51 4.12 -16.60
CA GLY A 287 -21.22 4.33 -17.27
C GLY A 287 -21.32 4.82 -18.73
N SER A 288 -22.52 5.14 -19.22
CA SER A 288 -22.74 5.54 -20.62
C SER A 288 -22.32 6.99 -20.89
N PRO A 289 -21.85 7.32 -22.12
CA PRO A 289 -21.49 8.69 -22.49
C PRO A 289 -22.61 9.72 -22.27
N ASP A 290 -23.87 9.35 -22.53
CA ASP A 290 -25.01 10.26 -22.35
C ASP A 290 -25.34 10.50 -20.88
N SER A 291 -25.27 9.48 -20.03
CA SER A 291 -25.43 9.66 -18.57
C SER A 291 -24.39 10.59 -17.97
N PHE A 292 -23.17 10.61 -18.53
CA PHE A 292 -22.15 11.59 -18.17
C PHE A 292 -22.49 12.99 -18.71
N ALA A 293 -22.93 13.12 -19.96
CA ALA A 293 -23.31 14.39 -20.56
C ALA A 293 -24.43 15.08 -19.76
N ASP A 294 -25.38 14.32 -19.24
CA ASP A 294 -26.52 14.82 -18.47
C ASP A 294 -26.13 15.23 -17.03
N ALA A 295 -24.94 14.85 -16.56
CA ALA A 295 -24.41 15.26 -15.27
C ALA A 295 -23.67 16.63 -15.29
N ALA A 296 -23.79 17.41 -16.37
CA ALA A 296 -23.11 18.70 -16.56
C ALA A 296 -23.34 19.72 -15.44
N SER A 297 -24.55 19.76 -14.87
CA SER A 297 -24.90 20.65 -13.74
C SER A 297 -24.30 20.18 -12.41
N ARG A 298 -23.94 18.89 -12.30
CA ARG A 298 -23.47 18.26 -11.05
C ARG A 298 -21.96 18.06 -10.99
N CYS A 299 -21.28 18.05 -12.14
CA CYS A 299 -19.84 17.79 -12.22
C CYS A 299 -19.08 19.05 -12.64
N ALA A 300 -18.16 19.52 -11.79
CA ALA A 300 -17.21 20.54 -12.20
C ALA A 300 -16.19 19.99 -13.22
N VAL A 301 -15.83 20.83 -14.18
CA VAL A 301 -14.85 20.52 -15.23
C VAL A 301 -13.87 21.69 -15.32
N PHE A 302 -12.57 21.39 -15.36
CA PHE A 302 -11.52 22.40 -15.53
C PHE A 302 -10.70 22.10 -16.78
N ARG A 303 -10.49 23.12 -17.62
CA ARG A 303 -9.50 23.12 -18.68
C ARG A 303 -8.12 23.39 -18.08
N ILE A 304 -7.13 22.62 -18.52
CA ILE A 304 -5.73 22.78 -18.11
C ILE A 304 -4.99 23.56 -19.19
N GLU A 305 -4.41 24.69 -18.81
CA GLU A 305 -3.54 25.48 -19.68
C GLU A 305 -2.10 25.52 -19.14
N PRO A 306 -1.08 25.45 -20.00
CA PRO A 306 0.28 25.78 -19.60
C PRO A 306 0.32 27.23 -19.09
N VAL A 307 1.08 27.49 -18.03
CA VAL A 307 1.37 28.86 -17.61
C VAL A 307 2.14 29.55 -18.73
N SER A 308 1.65 30.72 -19.16
CA SER A 308 2.34 31.60 -20.10
C SER A 308 3.57 32.24 -19.48
#